data_AF-A0A846PM68-F1
#
_entry.id   AF-A0A846PM68-F1
#
_cell.length_a   1.000
_cell.length_b   1.000
_cell.length_c   1.000
_cell.angle_alpha   90.00
_cell.angle_beta   90.00
_cell.angle_gamma   90.00
#
_symmetry.space_group_name_H-M   'P 1'
#
loop_
_entity.id
_entity.type
_entity.pdbx_description
1 polymer ?
#
loop_
_entity_poly.entity_id
_entity_poly.type
_entity_poly.pdbx_seq_one_letter_code
_entity_poly.pdbx_strand_id
1 'polypeptide(L)'
;MREEYIIGFSSGFFSVVGEDEKESLLTLPRKLFKGAVEGVNFTQVDLESITEFNEPYLKEGIKRMKKLGMRIGFHGEAAAMGGGEKPIGMLDSCIESHYIHAHERLIQHIEGCGKLGGEFVNIHPSETTPFIKLPRDLQPTKLVDPWGRPLKKFLEENPEILDWAIEQGPINDIMRAEFRINTVEDIMENLKSHYIQTHPEGPPPNESNLREEAKKRQKASLKRLLLTFISTSGLAYGPEMIAYFIIAKWMQKNKDSLWKDIVGKHIPDDKLVYKDKEWVPAVSSKYIWGHFNPKDPRYKDPKPLLKKYRIYFVFEAQMGSVGLEGLYRLTRPRDMAFLCKSIGSKYVGVCFDFEHVLSQNINPIDEIKS
;
A
#
# COMPACT_ATOMS: atom_id res chain seq x y z
N MET A 1 -7.96 23.14 30.74
CA MET A 1 -6.50 22.89 30.75
C MET A 1 -5.92 23.81 29.70
N ARG A 2 -4.89 24.61 30.01
CA ARG A 2 -4.17 25.32 28.93
C ARG A 2 -3.53 24.25 28.06
N GLU A 3 -3.80 24.27 26.76
CA GLU A 3 -3.15 23.37 25.82
C GLU A 3 -1.67 23.76 25.78
N GLU A 4 -0.81 22.93 26.37
CA GLU A 4 0.64 23.08 26.28
C GLU A 4 1.08 22.54 24.92
N TYR A 5 1.49 23.44 24.02
CA TYR A 5 2.12 23.05 22.76
C TYR A 5 3.54 22.57 23.03
N ILE A 6 3.93 21.49 22.34
CA ILE A 6 5.31 21.01 22.34
C ILE A 6 5.95 21.53 21.05
N ILE A 7 6.98 22.35 21.19
CA ILE A 7 7.84 22.75 20.07
C ILE A 7 8.95 21.72 19.98
N GLY A 8 9.13 21.16 18.79
CA GLY A 8 10.14 20.16 18.52
C GLY A 8 10.99 20.50 17.30
N PHE A 9 12.00 19.67 17.08
CA PHE A 9 12.95 19.77 15.99
C PHE A 9 13.03 18.42 15.27
N SER A 10 13.02 18.40 13.93
CA SER A 10 13.34 17.20 13.14
C SER A 10 14.84 17.18 12.87
N SER A 11 15.49 16.02 13.04
CA SER A 11 16.94 15.91 12.82
C SER A 11 17.34 16.22 11.38
N GLY A 12 16.44 15.96 10.43
CA GLY A 12 16.72 15.91 9.00
C GLY A 12 17.26 14.54 8.58
N PHE A 13 17.13 14.25 7.29
CA PHE A 13 17.72 13.09 6.63
C PHE A 13 19.13 13.39 6.12
N PHE A 14 20.02 12.41 6.21
CA PHE A 14 21.42 12.49 5.80
C PHE A 14 21.58 12.90 4.33
N SER A 15 20.65 12.47 3.47
CA SER A 15 20.63 12.78 2.05
C SER A 15 20.24 14.22 1.72
N VAL A 16 19.61 14.94 2.65
CA VAL A 16 19.04 16.27 2.43
C VAL A 16 19.84 17.37 3.13
N VAL A 17 20.39 17.10 4.31
CA VAL A 17 21.11 18.13 5.07
C VAL A 17 22.44 18.53 4.41
N GLY A 18 22.88 19.76 4.70
CA GLY A 18 24.19 20.25 4.25
C GLY A 18 25.36 19.46 4.85
N GLU A 19 26.51 19.47 4.18
CA GLU A 19 27.72 18.71 4.59
C GLU A 19 28.12 18.97 6.04
N ASP A 20 28.07 20.24 6.48
CA ASP A 20 28.44 20.64 7.84
C ASP A 20 27.53 20.04 8.93
N GLU A 21 26.31 19.62 8.57
CA GLU A 21 25.34 19.04 9.49
C GLU A 21 25.39 17.51 9.52
N LYS A 22 25.99 16.85 8.53
CA LYS A 22 26.00 15.39 8.41
C LYS A 22 26.64 14.69 9.60
N GLU A 23 27.64 15.30 10.22
CA GLU A 23 28.29 14.74 11.42
C GLU A 23 27.29 14.54 12.58
N SER A 24 26.30 15.44 12.69
CA SER A 24 25.26 15.37 13.72
C SER A 24 24.26 14.22 13.51
N LEU A 25 24.24 13.63 12.31
CA LEU A 25 23.30 12.59 11.91
C LEU A 25 23.88 11.17 11.98
N LEU A 26 25.14 11.00 12.40
CA LEU A 26 25.81 9.70 12.34
C LEU A 26 25.26 8.63 13.30
N THR A 27 24.61 9.03 14.39
CA THR A 27 24.02 8.09 15.37
C THR A 27 22.74 8.68 15.96
N LEU A 28 21.80 7.83 16.40
CA LEU A 28 20.54 8.31 17.01
C LEU A 28 20.78 9.23 18.24
N PRO A 29 21.74 8.97 19.15
CA PRO A 29 22.02 9.89 20.24
C PRO A 29 22.53 11.26 19.77
N ARG A 30 23.30 11.32 18.67
CA ARG A 30 23.76 12.60 18.09
C ARG A 30 22.60 13.37 17.45
N LYS A 31 21.72 12.68 16.71
CA LYS A 31 20.47 13.26 16.16
C LYS A 31 19.64 13.89 17.27
N LEU A 32 19.48 13.18 18.39
CA LEU A 32 18.76 13.69 19.57
C LEU A 32 19.50 14.85 20.25
N PHE A 33 20.83 14.80 20.34
CA PHE A 33 21.65 15.87 20.92
C PHE A 33 21.55 17.18 20.13
N LYS A 34 21.42 17.13 18.81
CA LYS A 34 21.19 18.31 17.96
C LYS A 34 20.00 19.13 18.46
N GLY A 35 18.85 18.48 18.73
CA GLY A 35 17.68 19.19 19.26
C GLY A 35 17.92 19.91 20.59
N ALA A 36 18.77 19.36 21.46
CA ALA A 36 19.14 20.02 22.71
C ALA A 36 19.97 21.29 22.46
N VAL A 37 20.85 21.27 21.45
CA VAL A 37 21.64 22.44 21.02
C VAL A 37 20.76 23.51 20.38
N GLU A 38 19.74 23.09 19.62
CA GLU A 38 18.72 23.98 19.04
C GLU A 38 17.74 24.56 20.10
N GLY A 39 17.92 24.21 21.38
CA GLY A 39 17.14 24.77 22.48
C GLY A 39 15.73 24.18 22.62
N VAL A 40 15.43 23.04 21.99
CA VAL A 40 14.17 22.31 22.17
C VAL A 40 14.35 21.08 23.05
N ASN A 41 13.28 20.64 23.69
CA ASN A 41 13.26 19.43 24.51
C ASN A 41 12.57 18.25 23.82
N PHE A 42 12.16 18.38 22.56
CA PHE A 42 11.56 17.31 21.77
C PHE A 42 12.24 17.22 20.40
N THR A 43 12.71 16.02 20.04
CA THR A 43 13.30 15.77 18.73
C THR A 43 12.55 14.66 18.00
N GLN A 44 12.07 14.92 16.78
CA GLN A 44 11.75 13.87 15.83
C GLN A 44 13.04 13.41 15.17
N VAL A 45 13.38 12.14 15.35
CA VAL A 45 14.56 11.54 14.76
C VAL A 45 14.16 10.85 13.46
N ASP A 46 14.72 11.31 12.35
CA ASP A 46 14.47 10.73 11.04
C ASP A 46 15.40 9.52 10.83
N LEU A 47 14.79 8.37 10.56
CA LEU A 47 15.49 7.10 10.42
C LEU A 47 15.89 6.88 8.97
N GLU A 48 17.18 6.70 8.74
CA GLU A 48 17.73 6.21 7.47
C GLU A 48 17.47 4.71 7.32
N SER A 49 17.54 3.97 8.43
CA SER A 49 17.35 2.52 8.45
C SER A 49 16.89 1.99 9.80
N ILE A 50 16.10 0.92 9.81
CA ILE A 50 15.79 0.17 11.05
C ILE A 50 17.04 -0.30 11.79
N THR A 51 18.18 -0.44 11.10
CA THR A 51 19.42 -0.94 11.70
C THR A 51 19.97 0.04 12.74
N GLU A 52 19.58 1.32 12.66
CA GLU A 52 19.91 2.33 13.67
C GLU A 52 19.39 1.93 15.06
N PHE A 53 18.29 1.18 15.16
CA PHE A 53 17.80 0.65 16.44
C PHE A 53 18.76 -0.38 17.08
N ASN A 54 19.76 -0.86 16.35
CA ASN A 54 20.76 -1.83 16.80
C ASN A 54 22.16 -1.21 16.95
N GLU A 55 22.27 0.12 16.93
CA GLU A 55 23.54 0.82 17.17
C GLU A 55 24.21 0.39 18.50
N PRO A 56 25.54 0.21 18.53
CA PRO A 56 26.27 -0.01 19.77
C PRO A 56 26.05 1.13 20.78
N TYR A 57 25.86 0.79 22.05
CA TYR A 57 25.67 1.74 23.15
C TYR A 57 24.45 2.68 23.02
N LEU A 58 23.51 2.35 22.13
CA LEU A 58 22.34 3.17 21.85
C LEU A 58 21.49 3.43 23.10
N LYS A 59 21.23 2.39 23.90
CA LYS A 59 20.40 2.51 25.11
C LYS A 59 21.03 3.46 26.12
N GLU A 60 22.34 3.39 26.31
CA GLU A 60 23.10 4.28 27.18
C GLU A 60 23.11 5.72 26.66
N GLY A 61 23.25 5.90 25.34
CA GLY A 61 23.13 7.19 24.66
C GLY A 61 21.77 7.85 24.90
N ILE A 62 20.69 7.15 24.55
CA ILE A 62 19.32 7.65 24.74
C ILE A 62 19.00 7.90 26.22
N LYS A 63 19.47 7.03 27.14
CA LYS A 63 19.29 7.25 28.58
C LYS A 63 19.98 8.53 29.07
N ARG A 64 21.17 8.86 28.54
CA ARG A 64 21.85 10.13 28.86
C ARG A 64 21.05 11.33 28.35
N MET A 65 20.56 11.27 27.12
CA MET A 65 19.74 12.36 26.57
C MET A 65 18.44 12.58 27.35
N LYS A 66 17.75 11.51 27.73
CA LYS A 66 16.54 11.61 28.57
C LYS A 66 16.80 12.21 29.95
N LYS A 67 17.98 12.01 30.54
CA LYS A 67 18.37 12.68 31.80
C LYS A 67 18.52 14.19 31.65
N LEU A 68 18.77 14.68 30.43
CA LEU A 68 18.80 16.11 30.10
C LEU A 68 17.38 16.67 29.83
N GLY A 69 16.33 15.86 29.99
CA GLY A 69 14.95 16.27 29.74
C GLY A 69 14.51 16.11 28.28
N MET A 70 15.34 15.53 27.42
CA MET A 70 14.98 15.31 26.02
C MET A 70 13.90 14.23 25.84
N ARG A 71 12.94 14.55 25.00
CA ARG A 71 11.86 13.70 24.50
C ARG A 71 12.13 13.37 23.04
N ILE A 72 11.60 12.24 22.58
CA ILE A 72 11.91 11.71 21.25
C ILE A 72 10.67 11.15 20.56
N GLY A 73 10.52 11.50 19.28
CA GLY A 73 9.67 10.80 18.31
C GLY A 73 10.54 10.28 17.17
N PHE A 74 9.97 9.46 16.30
CA PHE A 74 10.69 8.92 15.15
C PHE A 74 9.91 9.17 13.87
N HIS A 75 10.60 9.52 12.80
CA HIS A 75 10.11 9.40 11.44
C HIS A 75 10.71 8.13 10.83
N GLY A 76 9.87 7.27 10.27
CA GLY A 76 10.30 5.99 9.70
C GLY A 76 11.08 6.16 8.39
N GLU A 77 11.63 5.05 7.90
CA GLU A 77 12.33 5.03 6.61
C GLU A 77 11.43 5.59 5.49
N ALA A 78 11.91 6.61 4.77
CA ALA A 78 11.17 7.24 3.68
C ALA A 78 11.88 7.02 2.33
N ALA A 79 11.13 6.57 1.32
CA ALA A 79 11.64 6.33 -0.03
C ALA A 79 12.25 7.59 -0.66
N ALA A 80 11.62 8.73 -0.42
CA ALA A 80 12.03 10.02 -0.99
C ALA A 80 13.41 10.48 -0.51
N MET A 81 13.87 9.99 0.65
CA MET A 81 15.07 10.49 1.32
C MET A 81 16.23 9.49 1.29
N GLY A 82 16.20 8.54 0.35
CA GLY A 82 17.27 7.54 0.22
C GLY A 82 17.16 6.38 1.20
N GLY A 83 16.02 6.22 1.89
CA GLY A 83 15.67 4.97 2.54
C GLY A 83 15.84 3.83 1.52
N GLY A 84 16.59 2.79 1.91
CA GLY A 84 17.00 1.72 0.98
C GLY A 84 15.82 1.10 0.22
N GLU A 85 16.11 0.21 -0.75
CA GLU A 85 15.18 -0.29 -1.80
C GLU A 85 13.74 -0.69 -1.38
N LYS A 86 13.43 -0.87 -0.09
CA LYS A 86 12.12 -1.29 0.44
C LYS A 86 11.77 -0.60 1.78
N PRO A 87 11.42 0.70 1.77
CA PRO A 87 11.03 1.42 2.99
C PRO A 87 9.68 0.92 3.52
N ILE A 88 9.38 1.27 4.78
CA ILE A 88 8.08 1.01 5.40
C ILE A 88 6.91 1.62 4.62
N GLY A 89 7.14 2.67 3.81
CA GLY A 89 6.14 3.36 2.98
C GLY A 89 5.44 2.52 1.90
N MET A 90 5.70 1.20 1.82
CA MET A 90 5.04 0.28 0.89
C MET A 90 3.80 -0.45 1.48
N LEU A 91 3.19 0.09 2.55
CA LEU A 91 2.02 -0.51 3.23
C LEU A 91 0.76 -0.62 2.36
N ASP A 92 0.73 0.08 1.24
CA ASP A 92 -0.38 0.03 0.28
C ASP A 92 -0.10 -0.87 -0.93
N SER A 93 1.04 -1.56 -0.94
CA SER A 93 1.38 -2.50 -2.00
C SER A 93 0.59 -3.79 -1.87
N CYS A 94 0.14 -4.34 -3.00
CA CYS A 94 -0.44 -5.68 -3.05
C CYS A 94 0.50 -6.75 -3.61
N ILE A 95 1.77 -6.41 -3.86
CA ILE A 95 2.81 -7.37 -4.25
C ILE A 95 3.22 -8.14 -2.99
N GLU A 96 3.20 -9.48 -3.03
CA GLU A 96 3.37 -10.32 -1.84
C GLU A 96 4.66 -9.98 -1.06
N SER A 97 5.79 -9.87 -1.77
CA SER A 97 7.08 -9.57 -1.14
C SER A 97 7.11 -8.16 -0.53
N HIS A 98 6.46 -7.18 -1.15
CA HIS A 98 6.37 -5.82 -0.60
C HIS A 98 5.49 -5.80 0.64
N TYR A 99 4.33 -6.45 0.60
CA TYR A 99 3.41 -6.55 1.73
C TYR A 99 4.09 -7.22 2.94
N ILE A 100 4.79 -8.34 2.72
CA ILE A 100 5.52 -9.03 3.80
C ILE A 100 6.54 -8.10 4.44
N HIS A 101 7.43 -7.51 3.64
CA HIS A 101 8.47 -6.63 4.16
C HIS A 101 7.91 -5.38 4.83
N ALA A 102 6.90 -4.72 4.25
CA ALA A 102 6.27 -3.55 4.84
C ALA A 102 5.63 -3.87 6.20
N HIS A 103 5.00 -5.04 6.33
CA HIS A 103 4.47 -5.49 7.62
C HIS A 103 5.58 -5.76 8.65
N GLU A 104 6.65 -6.45 8.27
CA GLU A 104 7.79 -6.71 9.16
C GLU A 104 8.43 -5.40 9.64
N ARG A 105 8.62 -4.45 8.70
CA ARG A 105 9.16 -3.12 8.98
C ARG A 105 8.26 -2.33 9.91
N LEU A 106 6.94 -2.40 9.72
CA LEU A 106 5.95 -1.80 10.63
C LEU A 106 6.15 -2.28 12.08
N ILE A 107 6.29 -3.59 12.27
CA ILE A 107 6.53 -4.16 13.60
C ILE A 107 7.87 -3.71 14.17
N GLN A 108 8.93 -3.72 13.35
CA GLN A 108 10.28 -3.32 13.78
C GLN A 108 10.36 -1.85 14.19
N HIS A 109 9.72 -0.94 13.45
CA HIS A 109 9.65 0.48 13.79
C HIS A 109 8.93 0.71 15.12
N ILE A 110 7.74 0.10 15.30
CA ILE A 110 6.98 0.24 16.56
C ILE A 110 7.77 -0.31 17.74
N GLU A 111 8.39 -1.48 17.59
CA GLU A 111 9.18 -2.09 18.67
C GLU A 111 10.48 -1.32 18.97
N GLY A 112 11.19 -0.87 17.94
CA GLY A 112 12.41 -0.08 18.06
C GLY A 112 12.14 1.24 18.78
N CYS A 113 11.18 2.02 18.26
CA CYS A 113 10.68 3.24 18.90
C CYS A 113 10.25 2.97 20.35
N GLY A 114 9.50 1.90 20.59
CA GLY A 114 9.01 1.51 21.92
C GLY A 114 10.11 1.19 22.92
N LYS A 115 11.13 0.45 22.50
CA LYS A 115 12.28 0.08 23.35
C LYS A 115 13.13 1.29 23.73
N LEU A 116 13.20 2.30 22.88
CA LEU A 116 13.88 3.56 23.15
C LEU A 116 12.99 4.57 23.88
N GLY A 117 11.70 4.26 24.03
CA GLY A 117 10.69 5.11 24.66
C GLY A 117 10.41 6.37 23.86
N GLY A 118 10.29 6.24 22.55
CA GLY A 118 9.72 7.28 21.70
C GLY A 118 8.23 7.46 21.98
N GLU A 119 7.71 8.64 21.65
CA GLU A 119 6.32 9.03 21.91
C GLU A 119 5.42 8.81 20.69
N PHE A 120 5.99 8.96 19.49
CA PHE A 120 5.33 8.62 18.24
C PHE A 120 6.30 8.03 17.23
N VAL A 121 5.74 7.32 16.26
CA VAL A 121 6.38 6.96 15.00
C VAL A 121 5.53 7.52 13.86
N ASN A 122 6.15 8.33 13.01
CA ASN A 122 5.55 8.94 11.83
C ASN A 122 6.02 8.21 10.58
N ILE A 123 5.13 7.97 9.63
CA ILE A 123 5.47 7.41 8.33
C ILE A 123 4.63 8.03 7.22
N HIS A 124 5.16 7.97 6.01
CA HIS A 124 4.36 8.14 4.81
C HIS A 124 3.55 6.85 4.53
N PRO A 125 2.22 6.92 4.37
CA PRO A 125 1.39 5.73 4.18
C PRO A 125 1.53 5.12 2.78
N SER A 126 1.94 5.92 1.79
CA SER A 126 1.97 5.53 0.38
C SER A 126 3.17 6.16 -0.32
N GLU A 127 4.24 5.38 -0.47
CA GLU A 127 5.42 5.74 -1.26
C GLU A 127 5.65 4.76 -2.43
N THR A 128 4.65 3.93 -2.74
CA THR A 128 4.68 3.03 -3.90
C THR A 128 4.51 3.79 -5.21
N THR A 129 4.85 3.13 -6.32
CA THR A 129 4.65 3.65 -7.68
C THR A 129 3.21 4.18 -7.83
N PRO A 130 3.03 5.46 -8.24
CA PRO A 130 1.72 6.03 -8.54
C PRO A 130 0.88 5.11 -9.43
N PHE A 131 -0.41 4.97 -9.14
CA PHE A 131 -1.27 4.00 -9.82
C PHE A 131 -1.24 4.14 -11.35
N ILE A 132 -1.29 5.38 -11.85
CA ILE A 132 -1.23 5.70 -13.29
C ILE A 132 0.09 5.30 -13.97
N LYS A 133 1.17 5.09 -13.19
CA LYS A 133 2.49 4.67 -13.70
C LYS A 133 2.68 3.15 -13.69
N LEU A 134 1.82 2.39 -13.01
CA LEU A 134 1.90 0.94 -12.92
C LEU A 134 1.97 0.20 -14.27
N PRO A 135 1.28 0.61 -15.35
CA PRO A 135 1.41 -0.06 -16.65
C PRO A 135 2.84 -0.06 -17.23
N ARG A 136 3.74 0.78 -16.69
CA ARG A 136 5.14 0.90 -17.13
C ARG A 136 6.13 0.34 -16.13
N ASP A 137 5.65 -0.16 -14.99
CA ASP A 137 6.47 -0.68 -13.92
C ASP A 137 6.55 -2.20 -14.00
N LEU A 138 7.77 -2.73 -14.01
CA LEU A 138 8.01 -4.18 -14.08
C LEU A 138 7.95 -4.75 -12.66
N GLN A 139 6.91 -5.52 -12.36
CA GLN A 139 6.59 -5.93 -11.00
C GLN A 139 6.42 -7.44 -10.88
N PRO A 140 6.66 -8.03 -9.69
CA PRO A 140 6.30 -9.41 -9.44
C PRO A 140 4.80 -9.67 -9.59
N THR A 141 4.43 -10.77 -10.23
CA THR A 141 3.02 -11.13 -10.46
C THR A 141 2.37 -11.82 -9.27
N LYS A 142 3.11 -12.10 -8.19
CA LYS A 142 2.57 -12.75 -7.00
C LYS A 142 1.86 -11.72 -6.12
N LEU A 143 0.53 -11.73 -6.16
CA LEU A 143 -0.30 -10.70 -5.52
C LEU A 143 -1.01 -11.23 -4.26
N VAL A 144 -1.29 -10.31 -3.34
CA VAL A 144 -2.05 -10.56 -2.11
C VAL A 144 -3.33 -9.73 -2.05
N ASP A 145 -4.31 -10.25 -1.31
CA ASP A 145 -5.47 -9.49 -0.88
C ASP A 145 -5.09 -8.51 0.27
N PRO A 146 -6.01 -7.62 0.71
CA PRO A 146 -5.70 -6.65 1.76
C PRO A 146 -5.26 -7.25 3.08
N TRP A 147 -5.48 -8.54 3.35
CA TRP A 147 -5.03 -9.20 4.58
C TRP A 147 -3.69 -9.93 4.41
N GLY A 148 -3.02 -9.76 3.26
CA GLY A 148 -1.77 -10.41 2.92
C GLY A 148 -1.92 -11.90 2.57
N ARG A 149 -3.14 -12.38 2.32
CA ARG A 149 -3.40 -13.74 1.83
C ARG A 149 -3.21 -13.77 0.31
N PRO A 150 -2.85 -14.91 -0.30
CA PRO A 150 -2.75 -14.99 -1.76
C PRO A 150 -4.04 -14.51 -2.44
N LEU A 151 -3.94 -13.59 -3.40
CA LEU A 151 -5.12 -13.02 -4.08
C LEU A 151 -5.96 -14.09 -4.78
N LYS A 152 -5.32 -15.17 -5.25
CA LYS A 152 -6.01 -16.36 -5.76
C LYS A 152 -7.04 -16.91 -4.78
N LYS A 153 -6.68 -17.07 -3.50
CA LYS A 153 -7.59 -17.58 -2.47
C LYS A 153 -8.78 -16.65 -2.28
N PHE A 154 -8.53 -15.35 -2.29
CA PHE A 154 -9.60 -14.34 -2.21
C PHE A 154 -10.58 -14.43 -3.38
N LEU A 155 -10.09 -14.61 -4.62
CA LEU A 155 -10.95 -14.77 -5.80
C LEU A 155 -11.72 -16.10 -5.81
N GLU A 156 -11.13 -17.18 -5.28
CA GLU A 156 -11.82 -18.47 -5.09
C GLU A 156 -12.96 -18.34 -4.07
N GLU A 157 -12.78 -17.52 -3.03
CA GLU A 157 -13.81 -17.17 -2.03
C GLU A 157 -14.88 -16.20 -2.58
N ASN A 158 -14.60 -15.50 -3.70
CA ASN A 158 -15.47 -14.49 -4.30
C ASN A 158 -15.61 -14.72 -5.82
N PRO A 159 -16.21 -15.85 -6.26
CA PRO A 159 -16.21 -16.29 -7.66
C PRO A 159 -16.86 -15.29 -8.62
N GLU A 160 -17.81 -14.50 -8.14
CA GLU A 160 -18.47 -13.47 -8.93
C GLU A 160 -17.62 -12.23 -9.18
N ILE A 161 -16.65 -11.94 -8.29
CA ILE A 161 -15.63 -10.91 -8.54
C ILE A 161 -14.63 -11.43 -9.58
N LEU A 162 -14.28 -12.71 -9.51
CA LEU A 162 -13.45 -13.37 -10.53
C LEU A 162 -14.14 -13.36 -11.90
N ASP A 163 -15.43 -13.68 -11.95
CA ASP A 163 -16.24 -13.60 -13.17
C ASP A 163 -16.25 -12.19 -13.76
N TRP A 164 -16.43 -11.18 -12.91
CA TRP A 164 -16.37 -9.79 -13.32
C TRP A 164 -14.97 -9.41 -13.85
N ALA A 165 -13.91 -9.81 -13.16
CA ALA A 165 -12.53 -9.40 -13.46
C ALA A 165 -12.09 -9.82 -14.87
N ILE A 166 -12.41 -11.03 -15.29
CA ILE A 166 -12.06 -11.54 -16.63
C ILE A 166 -12.88 -10.92 -17.77
N GLU A 167 -13.89 -10.12 -17.44
CA GLU A 167 -14.70 -9.37 -18.40
C GLU A 167 -14.20 -7.92 -18.53
N GLN A 168 -13.26 -7.48 -17.68
CA GLN A 168 -12.75 -6.11 -17.71
C GLN A 168 -11.62 -5.93 -18.71
N GLY A 169 -11.75 -4.92 -19.58
CA GLY A 169 -10.76 -4.54 -20.59
C GLY A 169 -9.33 -4.44 -20.04
N PRO A 170 -9.05 -3.61 -19.01
CA PRO A 170 -7.70 -3.43 -18.49
C PRO A 170 -7.03 -4.71 -17.97
N ILE A 171 -7.79 -5.58 -17.30
CA ILE A 171 -7.27 -6.85 -16.80
C ILE A 171 -6.97 -7.78 -17.97
N ASN A 172 -7.88 -7.83 -18.95
CA ASN A 172 -7.70 -8.62 -20.16
C ASN A 172 -6.52 -8.13 -20.99
N ASP A 173 -6.26 -6.83 -21.07
CA ASP A 173 -5.14 -6.25 -21.81
C ASP A 173 -3.80 -6.67 -21.20
N ILE A 174 -3.66 -6.63 -19.87
CA ILE A 174 -2.48 -7.14 -19.16
C ILE A 174 -2.32 -8.65 -19.42
N MET A 175 -3.41 -9.42 -19.32
CA MET A 175 -3.37 -10.86 -19.55
C MET A 175 -3.03 -11.22 -21.01
N ARG A 176 -3.47 -10.44 -22.00
CA ARG A 176 -3.17 -10.65 -23.43
C ARG A 176 -1.74 -10.30 -23.79
N ALA A 177 -1.13 -9.35 -23.07
CA ALA A 177 0.29 -9.05 -23.24
C ALA A 177 1.18 -10.22 -22.80
N GLU A 178 0.75 -10.96 -21.77
CA GLU A 178 1.52 -12.04 -21.16
C GLU A 178 1.20 -13.43 -21.71
N PHE A 179 -0.03 -13.66 -22.15
CA PHE A 179 -0.50 -14.96 -22.61
C PHE A 179 -1.17 -14.90 -23.97
N ARG A 180 -0.94 -15.94 -24.78
CA ARG A 180 -1.75 -16.20 -25.97
C ARG A 180 -3.12 -16.72 -25.53
N ILE A 181 -4.12 -15.85 -25.57
CA ILE A 181 -5.51 -16.18 -25.23
C ILE A 181 -6.25 -16.56 -26.51
N ASN A 182 -6.72 -17.81 -26.59
CA ASN A 182 -7.55 -18.25 -27.71
C ASN A 182 -8.88 -17.47 -27.73
N THR A 183 -9.25 -17.03 -28.93
CA THR A 183 -10.56 -16.42 -29.19
C THR A 183 -11.68 -17.46 -29.09
N VAL A 184 -12.93 -17.00 -29.08
CA VAL A 184 -14.08 -17.92 -29.13
C VAL A 184 -14.02 -18.69 -30.45
N GLU A 185 -13.65 -18.01 -31.52
CA GLU A 185 -13.52 -18.52 -32.88
C GLU A 185 -12.44 -19.62 -32.95
N ASP A 186 -11.25 -19.39 -32.37
CA ASP A 186 -10.19 -20.40 -32.30
C ASP A 186 -10.67 -21.67 -31.55
N ILE A 187 -11.40 -21.49 -30.44
CA ILE A 187 -11.93 -22.61 -29.66
C ILE A 187 -13.04 -23.33 -30.43
N MET A 188 -13.90 -22.58 -31.11
CA MET A 188 -14.97 -23.14 -31.96
C MET A 188 -14.40 -23.98 -33.09
N GLU A 189 -13.36 -23.52 -33.78
CA GLU A 189 -12.71 -24.26 -34.86
C GLU A 189 -12.10 -25.58 -34.37
N ASN A 190 -11.45 -25.55 -33.20
CA ASN A 190 -10.92 -26.75 -32.55
C ASN A 190 -12.05 -27.73 -32.16
N LEU A 191 -13.16 -27.23 -31.61
CA LEU A 191 -14.33 -28.04 -31.27
C LEU A 191 -14.98 -28.67 -32.51
N LYS A 192 -15.13 -27.89 -33.59
CA LYS A 192 -15.70 -28.34 -34.86
C LYS A 192 -14.83 -29.43 -35.49
N SER A 193 -13.52 -29.24 -35.51
CA SER A 193 -12.56 -30.23 -36.01
C SER A 193 -12.61 -31.53 -35.22
N HIS A 194 -12.65 -31.43 -33.88
CA HIS A 194 -12.77 -32.60 -33.02
C HIS A 194 -14.11 -33.35 -33.21
N TYR A 195 -15.21 -32.62 -33.40
CA TYR A 195 -16.52 -33.22 -33.66
C TYR A 195 -16.52 -34.00 -34.98
N ILE A 196 -16.01 -33.41 -36.07
CA ILE A 196 -15.91 -34.06 -37.39
C ILE A 196 -15.05 -35.32 -37.31
N GLN A 197 -13.94 -35.29 -36.58
CA GLN A 197 -13.07 -36.46 -36.39
C GLN A 197 -13.73 -37.58 -35.60
N THR A 198 -14.53 -37.24 -34.60
CA THR A 198 -15.20 -38.23 -33.72
C THR A 198 -16.54 -38.72 -34.29
N HIS A 199 -17.14 -37.98 -35.23
CA HIS A 199 -18.42 -38.28 -35.86
C HIS A 199 -18.33 -38.10 -37.39
N PRO A 200 -17.50 -38.89 -38.09
CA PRO A 200 -17.25 -38.69 -39.53
C PRO A 200 -18.50 -38.86 -40.41
N GLU A 201 -19.48 -39.65 -39.96
CA GLU A 201 -20.78 -39.87 -40.64
C GLU A 201 -21.95 -39.16 -39.93
N GLY A 202 -21.66 -38.34 -38.91
CA GLY A 202 -22.68 -37.63 -38.12
C GLY A 202 -23.23 -36.38 -38.83
N PRO A 203 -24.37 -35.82 -38.36
CA PRO A 203 -24.84 -34.54 -38.83
C PRO A 203 -23.80 -33.44 -38.54
N PRO A 204 -23.75 -32.33 -39.31
CA PRO A 204 -22.85 -31.24 -39.00
C PRO A 204 -23.12 -30.69 -37.59
N PRO A 205 -22.07 -30.29 -36.84
CA PRO A 205 -22.25 -29.81 -35.49
C PRO A 205 -23.06 -28.51 -35.48
N ASN A 206 -23.97 -28.38 -34.51
CA ASN A 206 -24.76 -27.18 -34.34
C ASN A 206 -23.86 -26.00 -33.91
N GLU A 207 -23.73 -24.99 -34.75
CA GLU A 207 -22.84 -23.85 -34.53
C GLU A 207 -23.21 -23.02 -33.29
N SER A 208 -24.49 -22.91 -32.94
CA SER A 208 -24.93 -22.20 -31.74
C SER A 208 -24.44 -22.92 -30.48
N ASN A 209 -24.60 -24.24 -30.41
CA ASN A 209 -24.12 -25.05 -29.29
C ASN A 209 -22.59 -25.00 -29.18
N LEU A 210 -21.89 -25.08 -30.31
CA LEU A 210 -20.43 -24.93 -30.35
C LEU A 210 -19.99 -23.57 -29.83
N ARG A 211 -20.70 -22.49 -30.19
CA ARG A 211 -20.37 -21.12 -29.75
C ARG A 211 -20.58 -20.93 -28.25
N GLU A 212 -21.66 -21.47 -27.69
CA GLU A 212 -21.91 -21.43 -26.25
C GLU A 212 -20.86 -22.21 -25.46
N GLU A 213 -20.54 -23.43 -25.90
CA GLU A 213 -19.49 -24.25 -25.30
C GLU A 213 -18.11 -23.59 -25.42
N ALA A 214 -17.80 -22.98 -26.57
CA ALA A 214 -16.56 -22.24 -26.77
C ALA A 214 -16.45 -21.04 -25.82
N LYS A 215 -17.52 -20.25 -25.64
CA LYS A 215 -17.57 -19.15 -24.65
C LYS A 215 -17.32 -19.66 -23.24
N LYS A 216 -17.94 -20.79 -22.86
CA LYS A 216 -17.76 -21.41 -21.53
C LYS A 216 -16.31 -21.87 -21.33
N ARG A 217 -15.70 -22.51 -22.33
CA ARG A 217 -14.28 -22.94 -22.29
C ARG A 217 -13.34 -21.75 -22.25
N GLN A 218 -13.60 -20.70 -23.03
CA GLN A 218 -12.82 -19.47 -23.00
C GLN A 218 -12.85 -18.85 -21.61
N LYS A 219 -14.05 -18.68 -21.04
CA LYS A 219 -14.26 -18.13 -19.71
C LYS A 219 -13.51 -18.93 -18.64
N ALA A 220 -13.61 -20.26 -18.67
CA ALA A 220 -12.87 -21.15 -17.76
C ALA A 220 -11.35 -21.03 -17.94
N SER A 221 -10.87 -20.92 -19.18
CA SER A 221 -9.44 -20.73 -19.47
C SER A 221 -8.93 -19.39 -18.95
N LEU A 222 -9.68 -18.31 -19.16
CA LEU A 222 -9.35 -16.97 -18.65
C LEU A 222 -9.25 -16.95 -17.13
N LYS A 223 -10.23 -17.56 -16.42
CA LYS A 223 -10.17 -17.69 -14.96
C LYS A 223 -8.89 -18.40 -14.52
N ARG A 224 -8.58 -19.55 -15.13
CA ARG A 224 -7.38 -20.31 -14.80
C ARG A 224 -6.11 -19.51 -15.05
N LEU A 225 -6.01 -18.86 -16.21
CA LEU A 225 -4.85 -18.03 -16.57
C LEU A 225 -4.67 -16.89 -15.57
N LEU A 226 -5.74 -16.16 -15.23
CA LEU A 226 -5.68 -15.07 -14.26
C LEU A 226 -5.22 -15.58 -12.89
N LEU A 227 -5.80 -16.67 -12.38
CA LEU A 227 -5.42 -17.24 -11.09
C LEU A 227 -3.97 -17.75 -11.08
N THR A 228 -3.48 -18.30 -12.20
CA THR A 228 -2.08 -18.68 -12.35
C THR A 228 -1.19 -17.45 -12.34
N PHE A 229 -1.50 -16.44 -13.16
CA PHE A 229 -0.72 -15.21 -13.30
C PHE A 229 -0.49 -14.52 -11.95
N ILE A 230 -1.57 -14.31 -11.18
CA ILE A 230 -1.49 -13.63 -9.87
C ILE A 230 -0.83 -14.46 -8.76
N SER A 231 -0.51 -15.74 -9.03
CA SER A 231 0.08 -16.67 -8.05
C SER A 231 1.55 -16.98 -8.32
N THR A 232 2.05 -16.69 -9.52
CA THR A 232 3.44 -16.96 -9.89
C THR A 232 4.36 -15.82 -9.46
N SER A 233 5.63 -16.12 -9.22
CA SER A 233 6.67 -15.11 -8.96
C SER A 233 7.32 -14.58 -10.26
N GLY A 234 6.54 -14.51 -11.34
CA GLY A 234 7.00 -13.96 -12.62
C GLY A 234 7.14 -12.43 -12.54
N LEU A 235 7.66 -11.82 -13.59
CA LEU A 235 7.67 -10.37 -13.74
C LEU A 235 6.76 -9.99 -14.91
N ALA A 236 5.92 -8.97 -14.72
CA ALA A 236 5.06 -8.41 -15.76
C ALA A 236 4.85 -6.92 -15.53
N TYR A 237 4.33 -6.22 -16.53
CA TYR A 237 4.01 -4.80 -16.40
C TYR A 237 2.62 -4.59 -15.80
N GLY A 238 2.55 -3.83 -14.70
CA GLY A 238 1.30 -3.45 -14.02
C GLY A 238 0.45 -4.56 -13.39
N PRO A 239 0.97 -5.73 -12.95
CA PRO A 239 0.14 -6.76 -12.30
C PRO A 239 -0.56 -6.22 -11.05
N GLU A 240 0.03 -5.26 -10.35
CA GLU A 240 -0.56 -4.64 -9.16
C GLU A 240 -1.91 -3.95 -9.45
N MET A 241 -2.12 -3.44 -10.67
CA MET A 241 -3.39 -2.84 -11.08
C MET A 241 -4.55 -3.84 -11.03
N ILE A 242 -4.28 -5.10 -11.35
CA ILE A 242 -5.30 -6.16 -11.35
C ILE A 242 -5.88 -6.32 -9.95
N ALA A 243 -5.02 -6.40 -8.94
CA ALA A 243 -5.47 -6.49 -7.55
C ALA A 243 -6.25 -5.25 -7.13
N TYR A 244 -5.77 -4.05 -7.49
CA TYR A 244 -6.46 -2.81 -7.16
C TYR A 244 -7.88 -2.75 -7.76
N PHE A 245 -8.06 -3.15 -9.03
CA PHE A 245 -9.39 -3.24 -9.64
C PHE A 245 -10.29 -4.27 -8.96
N ILE A 246 -9.75 -5.45 -8.66
CA ILE A 246 -10.47 -6.53 -7.97
C ILE A 246 -10.94 -6.07 -6.58
N ILE A 247 -10.06 -5.46 -5.80
CA ILE A 247 -10.36 -4.98 -4.46
C ILE A 247 -11.32 -3.78 -4.52
N ALA A 248 -11.17 -2.85 -5.46
CA ALA A 248 -12.14 -1.77 -5.68
C ALA A 248 -13.56 -2.31 -5.91
N LYS A 249 -13.71 -3.28 -6.82
CA LYS A 249 -15.00 -3.91 -7.10
C LYS A 249 -15.59 -4.58 -5.88
N TRP A 250 -14.77 -5.33 -5.15
CA TRP A 250 -15.20 -6.01 -3.92
C TRP A 250 -15.63 -5.01 -2.84
N MET A 251 -14.85 -3.95 -2.61
CA MET A 251 -15.16 -2.90 -1.62
C MET A 251 -16.47 -2.20 -1.96
N GLN A 252 -16.65 -1.80 -3.22
CA GLN A 252 -17.89 -1.19 -3.73
C GLN A 252 -19.10 -2.11 -3.51
N LYS A 253 -18.99 -3.39 -3.90
CA LYS A 253 -20.08 -4.36 -3.80
C LYS A 253 -20.48 -4.62 -2.35
N ASN A 254 -19.50 -4.75 -1.46
CA ASN A 254 -19.71 -5.07 -0.05
C ASN A 254 -19.99 -3.85 0.82
N LYS A 255 -20.08 -2.65 0.22
CA LYS A 255 -20.28 -1.38 0.94
C LYS A 255 -19.24 -1.19 2.05
N ASP A 256 -17.98 -1.49 1.73
CA ASP A 256 -16.86 -1.36 2.67
C ASP A 256 -16.83 0.07 3.26
N SER A 257 -16.53 0.19 4.55
CA SER A 257 -16.57 1.49 5.24
C SER A 257 -15.58 2.48 4.66
N LEU A 258 -14.38 2.05 4.26
CA LEU A 258 -13.40 2.94 3.65
C LEU A 258 -13.86 3.39 2.26
N TRP A 259 -14.53 2.52 1.50
CA TRP A 259 -15.15 2.91 0.23
C TRP A 259 -16.23 3.97 0.45
N LYS A 260 -17.11 3.74 1.42
CA LYS A 260 -18.19 4.67 1.74
C LYS A 260 -17.65 6.02 2.20
N ASP A 261 -16.64 6.03 3.06
CA ASP A 261 -16.14 7.26 3.67
C ASP A 261 -15.27 8.07 2.68
N ILE A 262 -14.46 7.41 1.85
CA ILE A 262 -13.55 8.08 0.90
C ILE A 262 -14.21 8.34 -0.47
N VAL A 263 -14.88 7.33 -1.04
CA VAL A 263 -15.47 7.42 -2.39
C VAL A 263 -16.91 7.95 -2.34
N GLY A 264 -17.68 7.57 -1.31
CA GLY A 264 -19.04 8.07 -1.06
C GLY A 264 -20.13 7.58 -2.01
N LYS A 265 -19.78 7.01 -3.16
CA LYS A 265 -20.74 6.66 -4.22
C LYS A 265 -20.34 5.40 -4.98
N HIS A 266 -21.28 4.92 -5.79
CA HIS A 266 -21.03 3.88 -6.77
C HIS A 266 -20.35 4.49 -8.01
N ILE A 267 -19.25 3.86 -8.46
CA ILE A 267 -18.56 4.13 -9.71
C ILE A 267 -18.93 3.01 -10.69
N PRO A 268 -19.54 3.34 -11.84
CA PRO A 268 -19.77 2.39 -12.92
C PRO A 268 -18.47 1.70 -13.37
N ASP A 269 -18.55 0.42 -13.72
CA ASP A 269 -17.37 -0.41 -14.00
C ASP A 269 -16.52 0.15 -15.15
N ASP A 270 -17.16 0.68 -16.21
CA ASP A 270 -16.51 1.34 -17.35
C ASP A 270 -15.74 2.62 -16.97
N LYS A 271 -16.06 3.21 -15.81
CA LYS A 271 -15.44 4.44 -15.32
C LYS A 271 -14.36 4.20 -14.27
N LEU A 272 -14.21 2.99 -13.74
CA LEU A 272 -13.14 2.68 -12.77
C LEU A 272 -11.75 2.99 -13.35
N VAL A 273 -11.55 2.78 -14.64
CA VAL A 273 -10.26 3.01 -15.32
C VAL A 273 -9.87 4.50 -15.36
N TYR A 274 -10.86 5.39 -15.50
CA TYR A 274 -10.63 6.83 -15.72
C TYR A 274 -10.78 7.69 -14.47
N LYS A 275 -11.26 7.09 -13.37
CA LYS A 275 -11.51 7.77 -12.08
C LYS A 275 -10.61 7.24 -10.98
N ASP A 276 -9.41 6.80 -11.32
CA ASP A 276 -8.42 6.27 -10.38
C ASP A 276 -8.23 7.16 -9.15
N LYS A 277 -8.11 8.49 -9.34
CA LYS A 277 -8.02 9.47 -8.25
C LYS A 277 -9.19 9.46 -7.25
N GLU A 278 -10.37 8.95 -7.64
CA GLU A 278 -11.55 8.90 -6.76
C GLU A 278 -11.55 7.64 -5.86
N TRP A 279 -10.98 6.52 -6.30
CA TRP A 279 -11.13 5.22 -5.59
C TRP A 279 -9.81 4.57 -5.18
N VAL A 280 -8.69 4.90 -5.83
CA VAL A 280 -7.36 4.39 -5.46
C VAL A 280 -7.02 4.68 -4.00
N PRO A 281 -7.31 5.89 -3.44
CA PRO A 281 -7.07 6.15 -2.01
C PRO A 281 -7.83 5.21 -1.08
N ALA A 282 -9.04 4.79 -1.45
CA ALA A 282 -9.83 3.84 -0.66
C ALA A 282 -9.20 2.43 -0.66
N VAL A 283 -8.73 1.96 -1.83
CA VAL A 283 -8.07 0.65 -1.95
C VAL A 283 -6.70 0.66 -1.27
N SER A 284 -5.91 1.71 -1.47
CA SER A 284 -4.62 1.92 -0.78
C SER A 284 -4.83 1.92 0.74
N SER A 285 -5.81 2.69 1.24
CA SER A 285 -6.22 2.66 2.65
C SER A 285 -6.62 1.26 3.12
N LYS A 286 -7.27 0.45 2.27
CA LYS A 286 -7.69 -0.91 2.64
C LYS A 286 -6.51 -1.85 2.83
N TYR A 287 -5.48 -1.76 1.99
CA TYR A 287 -4.24 -2.52 2.16
C TYR A 287 -3.53 -2.11 3.45
N ILE A 288 -3.37 -0.80 3.70
CA ILE A 288 -2.77 -0.29 4.95
C ILE A 288 -3.57 -0.76 6.17
N TRP A 289 -4.91 -0.66 6.12
CA TRP A 289 -5.81 -1.15 7.17
C TRP A 289 -5.59 -2.63 7.49
N GLY A 290 -5.28 -3.44 6.49
CA GLY A 290 -5.01 -4.87 6.63
C GLY A 290 -3.74 -5.20 7.41
N HIS A 291 -2.70 -4.36 7.35
CA HIS A 291 -1.53 -4.50 8.22
C HIS A 291 -1.88 -4.32 9.71
N PHE A 292 -2.90 -3.51 10.02
CA PHE A 292 -3.40 -3.29 11.38
C PHE A 292 -4.55 -4.22 11.78
N ASN A 293 -5.09 -4.99 10.84
CA ASN A 293 -6.19 -5.93 11.06
C ASN A 293 -5.93 -7.25 10.31
N PRO A 294 -4.77 -7.88 10.54
CA PRO A 294 -4.40 -9.07 9.80
C PRO A 294 -5.39 -10.21 10.09
N LYS A 295 -5.78 -10.93 9.05
CA LYS A 295 -6.52 -12.20 9.17
C LYS A 295 -5.62 -13.42 9.00
N ASP A 296 -4.48 -13.24 8.36
CA ASP A 296 -3.51 -14.31 8.18
C ASP A 296 -2.59 -14.38 9.41
N PRO A 297 -2.44 -15.55 10.07
CA PRO A 297 -1.66 -15.70 11.29
C PRO A 297 -0.16 -15.44 11.10
N ARG A 298 0.33 -15.36 9.85
CA ARG A 298 1.73 -14.98 9.55
C ARG A 298 2.03 -13.53 9.96
N TYR A 299 1.02 -12.67 10.03
CA TYR A 299 1.19 -11.25 10.31
C TYR A 299 0.73 -10.93 11.75
N LYS A 300 1.58 -10.23 12.50
CA LYS A 300 1.33 -9.85 13.89
C LYS A 300 0.49 -8.58 13.92
N ASP A 301 -0.59 -8.56 14.70
CA ASP A 301 -1.33 -7.31 14.93
C ASP A 301 -0.41 -6.27 15.63
N PRO A 302 -0.15 -5.08 15.03
CA PRO A 302 0.67 -4.04 15.63
C PRO A 302 -0.02 -3.30 16.80
N LYS A 303 -1.36 -3.32 16.90
CA LYS A 303 -2.11 -2.53 17.90
C LYS A 303 -1.76 -2.89 19.35
N PRO A 304 -1.58 -4.18 19.74
CA PRO A 304 -1.05 -4.54 21.05
C PRO A 304 0.32 -3.94 21.36
N LEU A 305 1.21 -3.80 20.38
CA LEU A 305 2.53 -3.19 20.56
C LEU A 305 2.41 -1.69 20.81
N LEU A 306 1.60 -0.99 20.02
CA LEU A 306 1.32 0.43 20.23
C LEU A 306 0.80 0.69 21.65
N LYS A 307 -0.14 -0.14 22.12
CA LYS A 307 -0.67 -0.07 23.49
C LYS A 307 0.40 -0.38 24.56
N LYS A 308 1.23 -1.39 24.34
CA LYS A 308 2.31 -1.81 25.26
C LYS A 308 3.30 -0.67 25.48
N TYR A 309 3.71 0.00 24.41
CA TYR A 309 4.70 1.07 24.47
C TYR A 309 4.11 2.47 24.65
N ARG A 310 2.78 2.61 24.53
CA ARG A 310 2.05 3.89 24.56
C ARG A 310 2.55 4.87 23.49
N ILE A 311 2.81 4.34 22.30
CA ILE A 311 3.28 5.09 21.13
C ILE A 311 2.11 5.45 20.24
N TYR A 312 2.09 6.68 19.72
CA TYR A 312 1.23 7.05 18.60
C TYR A 312 1.89 6.68 17.27
N PHE A 313 1.19 5.93 16.44
CA PHE A 313 1.54 5.71 15.04
C PHE A 313 0.82 6.75 14.20
N VAL A 314 1.54 7.62 13.51
CA VAL A 314 0.93 8.71 12.75
C VAL A 314 1.24 8.55 11.27
N PHE A 315 0.22 8.77 10.43
CA PHE A 315 0.39 8.85 8.98
C PHE A 315 0.55 10.30 8.58
N GLU A 316 1.54 10.57 7.74
CA GLU A 316 1.83 11.87 7.16
C GLU A 316 1.72 11.78 5.64
N ALA A 317 1.18 12.81 4.99
CA ALA A 317 1.23 12.86 3.53
C ALA A 317 2.67 12.81 3.06
N GLN A 318 3.01 11.97 2.09
CA GLN A 318 4.34 11.98 1.47
C GLN A 318 4.59 13.32 0.75
N MET A 319 5.86 13.71 0.66
CA MET A 319 6.27 14.86 -0.13
C MET A 319 6.11 14.57 -1.64
N GLY A 320 5.45 15.49 -2.35
CA GLY A 320 5.25 15.42 -3.79
C GLY A 320 6.56 15.66 -4.52
N SER A 321 7.11 14.64 -5.15
CA SER A 321 8.22 14.84 -6.10
C SER A 321 7.74 15.65 -7.30
N VAL A 322 8.63 16.43 -7.90
CA VAL A 322 8.31 17.26 -9.08
C VAL A 322 7.70 16.40 -10.19
N GLY A 323 6.50 16.76 -10.66
CA GLY A 323 5.74 16.04 -11.68
C GLY A 323 4.97 14.81 -11.16
N LEU A 324 4.97 14.56 -9.85
CA LEU A 324 4.21 13.50 -9.17
C LEU A 324 3.19 14.05 -8.15
N GLU A 325 2.99 15.36 -8.12
CA GLU A 325 2.12 16.04 -7.19
C GLU A 325 0.67 15.54 -7.34
N GLY A 326 0.12 15.02 -6.24
CA GLY A 326 -1.23 14.47 -6.18
C GLY A 326 -1.41 13.14 -6.91
N LEU A 327 -0.32 12.44 -7.31
CA LEU A 327 -0.39 11.15 -8.02
C LEU A 327 -0.13 9.93 -7.14
N TYR A 328 0.44 10.10 -5.95
CA TYR A 328 0.57 9.00 -4.98
C TYR A 328 -0.81 8.50 -4.54
N ARG A 329 -0.86 7.24 -4.08
CA ARG A 329 -2.13 6.52 -3.95
C ARG A 329 -2.99 7.01 -2.78
N LEU A 330 -2.35 7.47 -1.69
CA LEU A 330 -3.01 8.06 -0.54
C LEU A 330 -2.28 9.34 -0.10
N THR A 331 -2.76 10.50 -0.56
CA THR A 331 -2.12 11.82 -0.32
C THR A 331 -2.90 12.73 0.61
N ARG A 332 -4.22 12.56 0.71
CA ARG A 332 -5.11 13.50 1.41
C ARG A 332 -5.19 13.18 2.90
N PRO A 333 -4.87 14.13 3.80
CA PRO A 333 -5.01 13.93 5.24
C PRO A 333 -6.42 13.51 5.69
N ARG A 334 -7.48 14.01 5.02
CA ARG A 334 -8.85 13.59 5.31
C ARG A 334 -9.05 12.09 5.13
N ASP A 335 -8.53 11.54 4.03
CA ASP A 335 -8.68 10.11 3.71
C ASP A 335 -7.86 9.26 4.71
N MET A 336 -6.69 9.75 5.15
CA MET A 336 -5.91 9.15 6.25
C MET A 336 -6.68 9.17 7.58
N ALA A 337 -7.47 10.21 7.86
CA ALA A 337 -8.30 10.25 9.07
C ALA A 337 -9.40 9.16 9.05
N PHE A 338 -10.02 8.92 7.89
CA PHE A 338 -10.97 7.79 7.72
C PHE A 338 -10.30 6.44 7.90
N LEU A 339 -9.06 6.29 7.42
CA LEU A 339 -8.22 5.11 7.68
C LEU A 339 -7.97 4.91 9.17
N CYS A 340 -7.49 5.94 9.89
CA CYS A 340 -7.23 5.88 11.34
C CYS A 340 -8.48 5.46 12.12
N LYS A 341 -9.63 6.05 11.79
CA LYS A 341 -10.94 5.68 12.38
C LYS A 341 -11.27 4.20 12.12
N SER A 342 -11.05 3.72 10.89
CA SER A 342 -11.31 2.33 10.51
C SER A 342 -10.34 1.32 11.12
N ILE A 343 -9.10 1.72 11.41
CA ILE A 343 -8.13 0.91 12.15
C ILE A 343 -8.61 0.66 13.60
N GLY A 344 -9.34 1.62 14.18
CA GLY A 344 -10.00 1.44 15.48
C GLY A 344 -9.01 1.40 16.66
N SER A 345 -7.85 2.05 16.53
CA SER A 345 -6.86 2.17 17.60
C SER A 345 -6.69 3.63 17.98
N LYS A 346 -6.82 3.95 19.28
CA LYS A 346 -6.57 5.30 19.81
C LYS A 346 -5.10 5.75 19.70
N TYR A 347 -4.22 4.82 19.36
CA TYR A 347 -2.80 5.04 19.17
C TYR A 347 -2.44 5.22 17.68
N VAL A 348 -3.42 5.41 16.80
CA VAL A 348 -3.19 5.66 15.38
C VAL A 348 -3.82 7.00 15.02
N GLY A 349 -3.08 7.85 14.33
CA GLY A 349 -3.47 9.23 14.03
C GLY A 349 -2.91 9.74 12.72
N VAL A 350 -3.13 11.03 12.47
CA VAL A 350 -2.64 11.73 11.28
C VAL A 350 -1.69 12.84 11.74
N CYS A 351 -0.52 12.91 11.13
CA CYS A 351 0.36 14.08 11.17
C CYS A 351 -0.04 14.99 10.01
N PHE A 352 -0.37 16.24 10.32
CA PHE A 352 -0.74 17.23 9.30
C PHE A 352 0.46 18.12 9.00
N ASP A 353 1.25 17.70 8.03
CA ASP A 353 2.38 18.48 7.52
C ASP A 353 1.92 19.40 6.37
N PHE A 354 1.99 20.73 6.60
CA PHE A 354 1.57 21.72 5.61
C PHE A 354 2.42 21.72 4.35
N GLU A 355 3.74 21.50 4.47
CA GLU A 355 4.65 21.46 3.33
C GLU A 355 4.32 20.27 2.45
N HIS A 356 4.13 19.09 3.05
CA HIS A 356 3.82 17.89 2.30
C HIS A 356 2.44 18.00 1.62
N VAL A 357 1.43 18.52 2.32
CA VAL A 357 0.10 18.75 1.73
C VAL A 357 0.17 19.73 0.55
N LEU A 358 0.89 20.85 0.69
CA LEU A 358 1.07 21.81 -0.39
C LEU A 358 1.85 21.23 -1.57
N SER A 359 2.89 20.43 -1.31
CA SER A 359 3.67 19.74 -2.35
C SER A 359 2.84 18.75 -3.17
N GLN A 360 1.69 18.30 -2.65
CA GLN A 360 0.75 17.45 -3.37
C GLN A 360 -0.32 18.24 -4.15
N ASN A 361 -0.18 19.57 -4.27
CA ASN A 361 -1.19 20.48 -4.82
C ASN A 361 -2.55 20.39 -4.09
N ILE A 362 -2.53 20.11 -2.79
CA ILE A 362 -3.73 20.06 -1.96
C ILE A 362 -3.80 21.35 -1.14
N ASN A 363 -4.98 21.97 -1.08
CA ASN A 363 -5.21 23.14 -0.23
C ASN A 363 -5.41 22.69 1.22
N PRO A 364 -4.52 23.06 2.17
CA PRO A 364 -4.64 22.65 3.56
C PRO A 364 -5.93 23.12 4.24
N ILE A 365 -6.44 24.30 3.87
CA ILE A 365 -7.64 24.88 4.47
C ILE A 365 -8.88 24.06 4.11
N ASP A 366 -8.93 23.51 2.90
CA ASP A 366 -10.06 22.70 2.44
C ASP A 366 -10.07 21.34 3.15
N GLU A 367 -8.89 20.75 3.38
CA GLU A 367 -8.75 19.48 4.11
C GLU A 367 -9.14 19.59 5.59
N ILE A 368 -8.84 20.72 6.24
CA ILE A 368 -9.19 20.92 7.66
C ILE A 368 -10.71 21.11 7.85
N LYS A 369 -11.40 21.64 6.84
CA LYS A 369 -12.84 21.95 6.92
C LYS A 369 -13.75 20.78 6.57
N SER A 370 -13.24 19.80 5.82
CA SER A 370 -13.96 18.61 5.35
C SER A 370 -13.97 17.50 6.38
#